data_AF-A0A3M7SBN7-F1
#
_entry.id   AF-A0A3M7SBN7-F1
#
_cell.length_a   1.000
_cell.length_b   1.000
_cell.length_c   1.000
_cell.angle_alpha   90.00
_cell.angle_beta   90.00
_cell.angle_gamma   90.00
#
_symmetry.space_group_name_H-M   'P 1'
#
loop_
_entity.id
_entity.type
_entity.pdbx_description
1 polymer ?
#
loop_
_entity_poly.entity_id
_entity_poly.type
_entity_poly.pdbx_seq_one_letter_code
_entity_poly.pdbx_strand_id
1 'polypeptide(L)'
;MSKFMDEMIDPIYEYIQNQHRTIIKILIMVYILLWVVKRCSDSINAWTHVFLTIIYSPFKWMTGPRTSYHIPLTNLPSFAPSRFTEQHDFNTWIRSFETYALRLPDRASALLTLVDDRCLVKLEQRLLNQKPDANYEEIKDVMLKLYGRVYRQTDPLMEFAARRQRQGENIYSYLCELECQASAPYPSEPLRVVESKIIDRF
;
A
#
# COMPACT_ATOMS: atom_id res chain seq x y z
N MET A 1 -30.76 -82.85 -29.51
CA MET A 1 -31.14 -81.95 -28.40
C MET A 1 -30.00 -81.01 -27.98
N SER A 2 -28.75 -81.48 -27.80
CA SER A 2 -27.66 -80.61 -27.31
C SER A 2 -27.16 -79.58 -28.35
N LYS A 3 -27.12 -79.93 -29.65
CA LYS A 3 -26.62 -79.03 -30.72
C LYS A 3 -27.48 -77.77 -30.96
N PHE A 4 -28.77 -77.84 -30.63
CA PHE A 4 -29.71 -76.72 -30.77
C PHE A 4 -29.68 -75.75 -29.59
N MET A 5 -29.17 -76.17 -28.42
CA MET A 5 -28.99 -75.27 -27.28
C MET A 5 -27.73 -74.43 -27.40
N ASP A 6 -26.63 -74.99 -27.93
CA ASP A 6 -25.38 -74.25 -28.12
C ASP A 6 -25.53 -73.12 -29.17
N GLU A 7 -26.21 -73.36 -30.30
CA GLU A 7 -26.45 -72.31 -31.33
C GLU A 7 -27.34 -71.15 -30.85
N MET A 8 -28.10 -71.32 -29.77
CA MET A 8 -28.99 -70.29 -29.22
C MET A 8 -28.32 -69.44 -28.13
N ILE A 9 -27.27 -69.95 -27.49
CA ILE A 9 -26.57 -69.29 -26.38
C ILE A 9 -25.61 -68.21 -26.91
N ASP A 10 -24.96 -68.45 -28.05
CA ASP A 10 -24.02 -67.51 -28.68
C ASP A 10 -24.63 -66.12 -29.01
N PRO A 11 -25.79 -66.01 -29.69
CA PRO A 11 -26.37 -64.69 -30.00
C PRO A 11 -26.89 -63.96 -28.75
N ILE A 12 -27.30 -64.69 -27.71
CA ILE A 12 -27.75 -64.10 -26.44
C ILE A 12 -26.53 -63.55 -25.68
N TYR A 13 -25.42 -64.29 -25.66
CA TYR A 13 -24.18 -63.86 -25.03
C TYR A 13 -23.60 -62.62 -25.74
N GLU A 14 -23.60 -62.61 -27.08
CA GLU A 14 -23.14 -61.49 -27.88
C GLU A 14 -24.03 -60.24 -27.68
N TYR A 15 -25.35 -60.41 -27.59
CA TYR A 15 -26.28 -59.32 -27.26
C TYR A 15 -26.04 -58.74 -25.87
N ILE A 16 -25.88 -59.59 -24.84
CA ILE A 16 -25.59 -59.17 -23.47
C ILE A 16 -24.24 -58.44 -23.40
N GLN A 17 -23.21 -58.95 -24.08
CA GLN A 17 -21.89 -58.33 -24.13
C GLN A 17 -21.93 -56.96 -24.82
N ASN A 18 -22.74 -56.81 -25.87
CA ASN A 18 -22.91 -55.54 -26.58
C ASN A 18 -23.71 -54.51 -25.76
N GLN A 19 -24.72 -54.96 -25.01
CA GLN A 19 -25.44 -54.13 -24.03
C GLN A 19 -24.50 -53.62 -22.92
N HIS A 20 -23.65 -54.49 -22.35
CA HIS A 20 -22.67 -54.07 -21.35
C HIS A 20 -21.65 -53.06 -21.90
N ARG A 21 -21.15 -53.25 -23.12
CA ARG A 21 -20.27 -52.26 -23.78
C ARG A 21 -20.95 -50.91 -23.97
N THR A 22 -22.25 -50.92 -24.30
CA THR A 22 -23.02 -49.69 -24.51
C THR A 22 -23.27 -48.96 -23.19
N ILE A 23 -23.62 -49.68 -22.13
CA ILE A 23 -23.80 -49.13 -20.78
C ILE A 23 -22.49 -48.52 -20.25
N ILE A 24 -21.35 -49.21 -20.45
CA ILE A 24 -20.04 -48.68 -20.03
C ILE A 24 -19.69 -47.38 -20.79
N LYS A 25 -19.96 -47.31 -22.10
CA LYS A 25 -19.77 -46.08 -22.87
C LYS A 25 -20.63 -44.93 -22.37
N ILE A 26 -21.90 -45.21 -22.02
CA ILE A 26 -22.81 -44.20 -21.45
C ILE A 26 -22.28 -43.72 -20.10
N LEU A 27 -21.83 -44.62 -19.22
CA LEU A 27 -21.26 -44.26 -17.92
C LEU A 27 -20.00 -43.39 -18.05
N ILE A 28 -19.13 -43.70 -19.02
CA ILE A 28 -17.94 -42.88 -19.31
C ILE A 28 -18.34 -41.50 -19.83
N MET A 29 -19.31 -41.42 -20.75
CA MET A 29 -19.82 -40.16 -21.27
C MET A 29 -20.43 -39.28 -20.17
N VAL A 30 -21.23 -39.88 -19.27
CA VAL A 30 -21.82 -39.19 -18.12
C VAL A 30 -20.74 -38.71 -17.15
N TYR A 31 -19.72 -39.54 -16.89
CA TYR A 31 -18.59 -39.16 -16.04
C TYR A 31 -17.81 -37.97 -16.62
N ILE A 32 -17.52 -37.98 -17.93
CA ILE A 32 -16.85 -36.87 -18.61
C ILE A 32 -17.73 -35.61 -18.55
N LEU A 33 -19.04 -35.73 -18.79
CA LEU A 33 -19.98 -34.61 -18.71
C LEU A 33 -19.98 -34.00 -17.30
N LEU A 34 -20.07 -34.82 -16.25
CA LEU A 34 -20.03 -34.37 -14.86
C LEU A 34 -18.68 -33.73 -14.51
N TRP A 35 -17.58 -34.25 -15.03
CA TRP A 35 -16.24 -33.69 -14.84
C TRP A 35 -16.12 -32.31 -15.51
N VAL A 36 -16.63 -32.15 -16.73
CA VAL A 36 -16.66 -30.87 -17.45
C VAL A 36 -17.55 -29.87 -16.73
N VAL A 37 -18.75 -30.26 -16.29
CA VAL A 37 -19.66 -29.39 -15.53
C VAL A 37 -19.02 -28.94 -14.22
N LYS A 38 -18.35 -29.85 -13.49
CA LYS A 38 -17.61 -29.49 -12.28
C LYS A 38 -16.46 -28.52 -12.56
N ARG A 39 -15.67 -28.78 -13.60
CA ARG A 39 -14.56 -27.91 -14.02
C ARG A 39 -15.05 -26.52 -14.45
N CYS A 40 -16.18 -26.45 -15.17
CA CYS A 40 -16.83 -25.20 -15.54
C CYS A 40 -17.42 -24.48 -14.33
N SER A 41 -18.04 -25.18 -13.39
CA SER A 41 -18.56 -24.60 -12.14
C SER A 41 -17.46 -23.97 -11.29
N ASP A 42 -16.34 -24.68 -11.10
CA ASP A 42 -15.18 -24.15 -10.36
C ASP A 42 -14.57 -22.95 -11.08
N SER A 43 -14.51 -22.99 -12.41
CA SER A 43 -14.03 -21.85 -13.20
C SER A 43 -14.99 -20.66 -13.16
N ILE A 44 -16.31 -20.87 -13.23
CA ILE A 44 -17.31 -19.80 -13.15
C ILE A 44 -17.26 -19.18 -11.76
N ASN A 45 -17.14 -19.96 -10.69
CA ASN A 45 -17.01 -19.44 -9.33
C ASN A 45 -15.70 -18.66 -9.14
N ALA A 46 -14.59 -19.14 -9.70
CA ALA A 46 -13.33 -18.39 -9.67
C ALA A 46 -13.44 -17.07 -10.45
N TRP A 47 -14.06 -17.11 -11.63
CA TRP A 47 -14.27 -15.92 -12.45
C TRP A 47 -15.26 -14.94 -11.82
N THR A 48 -16.35 -15.40 -11.19
CA THR A 48 -17.27 -14.50 -10.48
C THR A 48 -16.61 -13.87 -9.26
N HIS A 49 -15.79 -14.60 -8.49
CA HIS A 49 -15.04 -14.00 -7.39
C HIS A 49 -14.02 -12.96 -7.88
N VAL A 50 -13.31 -13.23 -8.97
CA VAL A 50 -12.33 -12.29 -9.55
C VAL A 50 -13.04 -11.08 -10.18
N PHE A 51 -14.13 -11.29 -10.93
CA PHE A 51 -14.87 -10.23 -11.58
C PHE A 51 -15.64 -9.37 -10.57
N LEU A 52 -16.22 -9.98 -9.53
CA LEU A 52 -16.84 -9.25 -8.42
C LEU A 52 -15.79 -8.47 -7.63
N THR A 53 -14.59 -9.00 -7.36
CA THR A 53 -13.54 -8.23 -6.64
C THR A 53 -12.96 -7.08 -7.48
N ILE A 54 -12.78 -7.28 -8.80
CA ILE A 54 -12.31 -6.24 -9.71
C ILE A 54 -13.36 -5.13 -9.90
N ILE A 55 -14.66 -5.47 -9.92
CA ILE A 55 -15.73 -4.48 -10.11
C ILE A 55 -16.17 -3.83 -8.80
N TYR A 56 -16.27 -4.57 -7.69
CA TYR A 56 -16.69 -3.99 -6.41
C TYR A 56 -15.65 -3.06 -5.77
N SER A 57 -14.35 -3.24 -6.03
CA SER A 57 -13.31 -2.39 -5.44
C SER A 57 -13.32 -0.92 -5.93
N PRO A 58 -13.48 -0.61 -7.24
CA PRO A 58 -13.63 0.78 -7.70
C PRO A 58 -15.05 1.34 -7.55
N PHE A 59 -16.10 0.50 -7.55
CA PHE A 59 -17.48 1.01 -7.46
C PHE A 59 -17.86 1.45 -6.04
N LYS A 60 -17.42 0.71 -5.01
CA LYS A 60 -17.57 1.12 -3.60
C LYS A 60 -16.79 2.41 -3.29
N TRP A 61 -15.76 2.72 -4.08
CA TRP A 61 -14.94 3.93 -3.99
C TRP A 61 -15.64 5.17 -4.58
N MET A 62 -16.42 5.03 -5.66
CA MET A 62 -17.18 6.16 -6.22
C MET A 62 -18.42 6.53 -5.41
N THR A 63 -19.02 5.58 -4.67
CA THR A 63 -20.29 5.79 -3.96
C THR A 63 -20.20 5.62 -2.44
N GLY A 64 -18.99 5.45 -1.89
CA GLY A 64 -18.78 5.39 -0.44
C GLY A 64 -19.11 6.73 0.21
N PRO A 65 -19.81 6.76 1.36
CA PRO A 65 -20.08 8.01 2.06
C PRO A 65 -18.74 8.66 2.43
N ARG A 66 -18.48 9.85 1.87
CA ARG A 66 -17.35 10.69 2.27
C ARG A 66 -17.49 10.94 3.77
N THR A 67 -16.68 10.28 4.59
CA THR A 67 -16.59 10.58 6.01
C THR A 67 -15.94 11.95 6.13
N SER A 68 -16.76 13.00 6.19
CA SER A 68 -16.29 14.32 6.58
C SER A 68 -15.77 14.22 8.01
N TYR A 69 -14.45 14.16 8.15
CA TYR A 69 -13.76 14.29 9.42
C TYR A 69 -13.98 15.74 9.92
N HIS A 70 -15.08 15.98 10.62
CA HIS A 70 -15.35 17.25 11.26
C HIS A 70 -14.65 17.28 12.62
N ILE A 71 -13.74 18.22 12.81
CA ILE A 71 -13.24 18.57 14.14
C ILE A 71 -14.38 19.34 14.85
N PRO A 72 -14.72 19.03 16.11
CA PRO A 72 -15.52 19.96 16.92
C PRO A 72 -14.71 21.26 17.09
N LEU A 73 -15.21 22.35 16.48
CA LEU A 73 -14.59 23.68 16.35
C LEU A 73 -14.30 24.43 17.68
N THR A 74 -14.27 23.75 18.81
CA THR A 74 -14.06 24.37 20.12
C THR A 74 -12.58 24.21 20.51
N ASN A 75 -11.82 25.30 20.33
CA ASN A 75 -10.43 25.53 20.80
C ASN A 75 -9.31 25.20 19.79
N LEU A 76 -9.43 25.65 18.55
CA LEU A 76 -8.30 25.63 17.60
C LEU A 76 -7.26 26.71 17.99
N PRO A 77 -5.99 26.36 18.25
CA PRO A 77 -4.92 27.35 18.37
C PRO A 77 -4.78 28.16 17.08
N SER A 78 -4.42 29.45 17.17
CA SER A 78 -4.29 30.37 16.03
C SER A 78 -3.24 29.97 14.97
N PHE A 79 -2.43 28.94 15.24
CA PHE A 79 -1.41 28.42 14.33
C PHE A 79 -1.77 26.99 13.94
N ALA A 80 -2.54 26.81 12.86
CA ALA A 80 -2.73 25.51 12.23
C ALA A 80 -1.63 25.31 11.17
N PRO A 81 -0.91 24.17 11.16
CA PRO A 81 0.05 23.87 10.10
C PRO A 81 -0.68 23.76 8.76
N SER A 82 0.00 24.11 7.67
CA SER A 82 -0.55 24.01 6.32
C SER A 82 -1.00 22.59 6.01
N ARG A 83 -2.01 22.41 5.15
CA ARG A 83 -2.44 21.08 4.71
C ARG A 83 -1.27 20.31 4.08
N PHE A 84 -1.11 19.04 4.46
CA PHE A 84 -0.11 18.16 3.88
C PHE A 84 -0.50 17.81 2.45
N THR A 85 0.36 18.13 1.50
CA THR A 85 0.24 17.72 0.09
C THR A 85 1.44 16.86 -0.29
N GLU A 86 1.30 16.03 -1.32
CA GLU A 86 2.35 15.11 -1.78
C GLU A 86 3.66 15.81 -2.21
N GLN A 87 3.61 17.13 -2.44
CA GLN A 87 4.77 17.95 -2.80
C GLN A 87 5.62 18.37 -1.58
N HIS A 88 5.05 18.34 -0.38
CA HIS A 88 5.74 18.75 0.85
C HIS A 88 6.55 17.60 1.45
N ASP A 89 7.69 17.92 2.07
CA ASP A 89 8.46 16.93 2.80
C ASP A 89 7.70 16.49 4.05
N PHE A 90 7.26 15.24 4.06
CA PHE A 90 6.47 14.68 5.15
C PHE A 90 7.22 14.73 6.48
N ASN A 91 8.55 14.58 6.49
CA ASN A 91 9.33 14.58 7.72
C ASN A 91 9.41 15.97 8.38
N THR A 92 9.51 17.02 7.58
CA THR A 92 9.50 18.39 8.07
C THR A 92 8.09 18.76 8.53
N TRP A 93 7.08 18.38 7.73
CA TRP A 93 5.69 18.67 8.02
C TRP A 93 5.19 17.98 9.29
N ILE A 94 5.51 16.69 9.49
CA ILE A 94 5.07 15.94 10.67
C ILE A 94 5.64 16.52 11.97
N ARG A 95 6.88 17.06 11.96
CA ARG A 95 7.45 17.75 13.14
C ARG A 95 6.67 19.01 13.49
N SER A 96 6.28 19.80 12.49
CA SER A 96 5.42 20.98 12.69
C SER A 96 4.04 20.58 13.20
N PHE A 97 3.47 19.52 12.65
CA PHE A 97 2.21 18.95 13.11
C PHE A 97 2.28 18.43 14.54
N GLU A 98 3.33 17.71 14.92
CA GLU A 98 3.51 17.18 16.29
C GLU A 98 3.59 18.29 17.33
N THR A 99 4.28 19.37 17.00
CA THR A 99 4.36 20.57 17.84
C THR A 99 2.96 21.17 18.09
N TYR A 100 2.09 21.12 17.07
CA TYR A 100 0.70 21.53 17.15
C TYR A 100 -0.18 20.51 17.91
N ALA A 101 0.02 19.21 17.64
CA ALA A 101 -0.75 18.09 18.18
C ALA A 101 -0.51 17.84 19.68
N LEU A 102 0.57 18.35 20.26
CA LEU A 102 0.81 18.35 21.71
C LEU A 102 -0.35 19.00 22.50
N ARG A 103 -1.06 19.94 21.89
CA ARG A 103 -2.15 20.71 22.53
C ARG A 103 -3.54 20.15 22.25
N LEU A 104 -3.65 19.09 21.45
CA LEU A 104 -4.92 18.52 21.02
C LEU A 104 -5.24 17.23 21.79
N PRO A 105 -6.50 17.06 22.25
CA PRO A 105 -6.93 15.83 22.90
C PRO A 105 -7.05 14.66 21.92
N ASP A 106 -7.36 14.95 20.64
CA ASP A 106 -7.48 13.94 19.57
C ASP A 106 -6.53 14.26 18.41
N ARG A 107 -5.38 13.60 18.41
CA ARG A 107 -4.30 13.80 17.42
C ARG A 107 -4.57 13.08 16.11
N ALA A 108 -5.28 11.95 16.15
CA ALA A 108 -5.54 11.14 14.97
C ALA A 108 -6.53 11.85 14.04
N SER A 109 -7.66 12.32 14.60
CA SER A 109 -8.64 13.07 13.81
C SER A 109 -8.06 14.37 13.26
N ALA A 110 -7.28 15.09 14.07
CA ALA A 110 -6.61 16.32 13.64
C ALA A 110 -5.61 16.06 12.51
N LEU A 111 -4.84 14.97 12.58
CA LEU A 111 -3.92 14.58 11.50
C LEU A 111 -4.70 14.35 10.21
N LEU A 112 -5.75 13.52 10.26
CA LEU A 112 -6.56 13.19 9.08
C LEU A 112 -7.19 14.42 8.42
N THR A 113 -7.63 15.41 9.20
CA THR A 113 -8.22 16.64 8.63
C THR A 113 -7.23 17.55 7.89
N LEU A 114 -5.95 17.48 8.27
CA LEU A 114 -4.89 18.30 7.73
C LEU A 114 -4.15 17.62 6.57
N VAL A 115 -4.47 16.36 6.28
CA VAL A 115 -3.94 15.64 5.12
C VAL A 115 -4.84 15.91 3.91
N ASP A 116 -4.23 16.19 2.76
CA ASP A 116 -4.96 16.37 1.50
C ASP A 116 -5.70 15.10 1.09
N ASP A 117 -6.84 15.27 0.41
CA ASP A 117 -7.75 14.17 0.06
C ASP A 117 -7.04 13.07 -0.75
N ARG A 118 -6.11 13.46 -1.65
CA ARG A 118 -5.32 12.50 -2.45
C ARG A 118 -4.40 11.64 -1.58
N CYS A 119 -3.84 12.24 -0.53
CA CYS A 119 -2.95 11.55 0.39
C CYS A 119 -3.73 10.65 1.35
N LEU A 120 -4.90 11.11 1.79
CA LEU A 120 -5.86 10.35 2.59
C LEU A 120 -6.31 9.08 1.87
N VAL A 121 -6.67 9.15 0.58
CA VAL A 121 -7.11 7.97 -0.18
C VAL A 121 -6.07 6.84 -0.16
N LYS A 122 -4.77 7.16 -0.30
CA LYS A 122 -3.70 6.16 -0.23
C LYS A 122 -3.53 5.60 1.19
N LEU A 123 -3.75 6.41 2.21
CA LEU A 123 -3.72 6.00 3.61
C LEU A 123 -4.93 5.10 3.97
N GLU A 124 -6.13 5.46 3.50
CA GLU A 124 -7.35 4.69 3.67
C GLU A 124 -7.21 3.30 3.06
N GLN A 125 -6.67 3.22 1.84
CA GLN A 125 -6.41 1.95 1.16
C GLN A 125 -5.47 1.03 1.94
N ARG A 126 -4.44 1.59 2.61
CA ARG A 126 -3.42 0.80 3.30
C ARG A 126 -3.76 0.48 4.75
N LEU A 127 -4.47 1.37 5.44
CA LEU A 127 -4.68 1.25 6.88
C LEU A 127 -6.16 1.37 7.25
N LEU A 128 -6.82 2.49 6.93
CA LEU A 128 -8.13 2.80 7.50
C LEU A 128 -9.25 1.84 7.02
N ASN A 129 -9.11 1.23 5.83
CA ASN A 129 -10.03 0.19 5.35
C ASN A 129 -9.89 -1.14 6.11
N GLN A 130 -8.69 -1.45 6.62
CA GLN A 130 -8.43 -2.68 7.37
C GLN A 130 -8.68 -2.46 8.86
N LYS A 131 -8.39 -1.26 9.36
CA LYS A 131 -8.51 -0.85 10.75
C LYS A 131 -9.01 0.60 10.83
N PRO A 132 -10.33 0.82 10.93
CA PRO A 132 -10.89 2.18 10.98
C PRO A 132 -10.52 2.92 12.28
N ASP A 133 -10.29 2.19 13.38
CA ASP A 133 -9.90 2.74 14.69
C ASP A 133 -8.36 2.76 14.87
N ALA A 134 -7.62 3.04 13.80
CA ALA A 134 -6.16 3.08 13.86
C ALA A 134 -5.67 4.19 14.80
N ASN A 135 -4.68 3.88 15.63
CA ASN A 135 -4.09 4.86 16.55
C ASN A 135 -3.23 5.88 15.77
N TYR A 136 -3.02 7.07 16.33
CA TYR A 136 -2.17 8.12 15.75
C TYR A 136 -0.78 7.60 15.34
N GLU A 137 -0.12 6.82 16.20
CA GLU A 137 1.22 6.27 15.88
C GLU A 137 1.19 5.27 14.72
N GLU A 138 0.12 4.49 14.58
CA GLU A 138 -0.04 3.55 13.46
C GLU A 138 -0.26 4.32 12.15
N ILE A 139 -1.09 5.37 12.20
CA ILE A 139 -1.34 6.25 11.06
C ILE A 139 -0.03 6.93 10.64
N LYS A 140 0.71 7.48 11.61
CA LYS A 140 1.99 8.14 11.39
C LYS A 140 3.03 7.21 10.78
N ASP A 141 3.18 5.98 11.27
CA ASP A 141 4.13 5.01 10.73
C ASP A 141 3.82 4.63 9.28
N VAL A 142 2.54 4.43 8.96
CA VAL A 142 2.12 4.16 7.57
C VAL A 142 2.35 5.38 6.67
N MET A 143 2.08 6.59 7.17
CA MET A 143 2.37 7.81 6.42
C MET A 143 3.88 8.04 6.23
N LEU A 144 4.71 7.72 7.23
CA LEU A 144 6.17 7.72 7.10
C LEU A 144 6.64 6.73 6.02
N LYS A 145 6.04 5.55 5.95
CA LYS A 145 6.36 4.56 4.90
C LYS A 145 5.90 5.00 3.51
N LEU A 146 4.81 5.77 3.42
CA LEU A 146 4.24 6.23 2.16
C LEU A 146 4.94 7.47 1.60
N TYR A 147 5.21 8.45 2.46
CA TYR A 147 5.65 9.80 2.09
C TYR A 147 6.91 10.25 2.81
N GLY A 148 7.30 9.56 3.88
CA GLY A 148 8.55 9.83 4.57
C GLY A 148 9.70 9.59 3.60
N ARG A 149 10.50 10.63 3.39
CA ARG A 149 11.81 10.44 2.78
C ARG A 149 12.64 9.72 3.83
N VAL A 150 13.15 8.54 3.51
CA VAL A 150 14.31 8.05 4.25
C VAL A 150 15.40 9.04 3.88
N TYR A 151 15.63 10.05 4.72
CA TYR A 151 16.95 10.68 4.75
C TYR A 151 17.86 9.50 5.05
N ARG A 152 18.44 8.90 4.00
CA ARG A 152 19.75 8.27 4.18
C ARG A 152 20.50 9.35 4.89
N GLN A 153 20.93 9.06 6.11
CA GLN A 153 21.75 9.95 6.88
C GLN A 153 23.03 10.10 6.05
N THR A 154 22.97 11.01 5.09
CA THR A 154 24.07 11.38 4.23
C THR A 154 25.05 11.96 5.22
N ASP A 155 26.23 11.35 5.32
CA ASP A 155 27.32 11.88 6.10
C ASP A 155 27.37 13.39 5.83
N PRO A 156 27.23 14.27 6.84
CA PRO A 156 27.19 15.71 6.59
C PRO A 156 28.43 16.20 5.82
N LEU A 157 29.55 15.47 5.94
CA LEU A 157 30.76 15.70 5.13
C LEU A 157 30.54 15.38 3.64
N MET A 158 29.74 14.36 3.33
CA MET A 158 29.38 14.01 1.96
C MET A 158 28.40 15.02 1.36
N GLU A 159 27.48 15.60 2.16
CA GLU A 159 26.63 16.71 1.69
C GLU A 159 27.44 17.98 1.42
N PHE A 160 28.39 18.30 2.30
CA PHE A 160 29.33 19.40 2.11
C PHE A 160 30.16 19.21 0.83
N ALA A 161 30.77 18.04 0.64
CA ALA A 161 31.59 17.74 -0.54
C ALA A 161 30.79 17.73 -1.85
N ALA A 162 29.51 17.36 -1.80
CA ALA A 162 28.64 17.34 -2.96
C ALA A 162 28.04 18.72 -3.30
N ARG A 163 28.13 19.70 -2.39
CA ARG A 163 27.51 21.01 -2.55
C ARG A 163 28.31 21.85 -3.56
N ARG A 164 27.67 22.17 -4.69
CA ARG A 164 28.16 23.14 -5.68
C ARG A 164 27.28 24.37 -5.72
N GLN A 165 27.86 25.55 -5.93
CA GLN A 165 27.10 26.80 -6.08
C GLN A 165 26.05 26.65 -7.19
N ARG A 166 24.79 26.98 -6.90
CA ARG A 166 23.70 26.87 -7.88
C ARG A 166 23.71 28.07 -8.82
N GLN A 167 23.18 27.87 -10.03
CA GLN A 167 23.08 28.96 -11.01
C GLN A 167 22.11 30.03 -10.51
N GLY A 168 22.60 31.27 -10.33
CA GLY A 168 21.82 32.39 -9.78
C GLY A 168 21.81 32.50 -8.25
N GLU A 169 22.58 31.66 -7.55
CA GLU A 169 22.71 31.73 -6.09
C GLU A 169 23.70 32.82 -5.66
N ASN A 170 23.29 33.62 -4.67
CA ASN A 170 24.15 34.62 -4.05
C ASN A 170 25.32 33.94 -3.33
N ILE A 171 26.55 34.43 -3.59
CA ILE A 171 27.79 33.93 -2.98
C ILE A 171 27.71 33.94 -1.45
N TYR A 172 27.11 34.96 -0.84
CA TYR A 172 26.95 35.02 0.61
C TYR A 172 26.04 33.92 1.14
N SER A 173 24.91 33.67 0.46
CA SER A 173 23.99 32.59 0.82
C SER A 173 24.65 31.22 0.65
N TYR A 174 25.44 31.05 -0.41
CA TYR A 174 26.22 29.83 -0.64
C TYR A 174 27.24 29.55 0.46
N LEU A 175 28.01 30.58 0.86
CA LEU A 175 29.00 30.45 1.94
C LEU A 175 28.35 30.16 3.29
N CYS A 176 27.24 30.83 3.62
CA CYS A 176 26.50 30.54 4.86
C CYS A 176 25.98 29.10 4.89
N GLU A 177 25.46 28.57 3.78
CA GLU A 177 25.03 27.17 3.73
C GLU A 177 26.20 26.20 3.88
N LEU A 178 27.36 26.47 3.25
CA LEU A 178 28.56 25.66 3.42
C LEU A 178 29.06 25.66 4.87
N GLU A 179 29.03 26.80 5.54
CA GLU A 179 29.42 26.92 6.96
C GLU A 179 28.48 26.13 7.87
N CYS A 180 27.16 26.19 7.62
CA CYS A 180 26.18 25.37 8.31
C CYS A 180 26.40 23.86 8.08
N GLN A 181 26.77 23.46 6.87
CA GLN A 181 27.04 22.05 6.54
C GLN A 181 28.38 21.56 7.14
N ALA A 182 29.41 22.40 7.16
CA ALA A 182 30.72 22.06 7.74
C ALA A 182 30.68 21.93 9.27
N SER A 183 29.79 22.66 9.94
CA SER A 183 29.58 22.61 11.38
C SER A 183 28.62 21.51 11.85
N ALA A 184 27.76 20.99 10.96
CA ALA A 184 26.78 19.94 11.25
C ALA A 184 27.35 18.65 11.89
N PRO A 185 28.58 18.17 11.58
CA PRO A 185 29.19 17.03 12.27
C PRO A 185 29.59 17.30 13.74
N TYR A 186 29.67 18.56 14.17
CA TYR A 186 30.24 18.98 15.46
C TYR A 186 29.27 19.86 16.29
N PRO A 187 28.05 19.40 16.59
CA PRO A 187 27.01 20.24 17.22
C PRO A 187 27.33 20.65 18.68
N SER A 188 28.29 19.98 19.34
CA SER A 188 28.60 20.16 20.76
C SER A 188 29.97 20.82 21.00
N GLU A 189 30.71 21.16 19.93
CA GLU A 189 32.07 21.68 20.05
C GLU A 189 32.10 23.22 19.94
N PRO A 190 32.99 23.90 20.68
CA PRO A 190 33.16 25.34 20.54
C PRO A 190 33.71 25.69 19.16
N LEU A 191 33.17 26.77 18.56
CA LEU A 191 33.44 27.17 17.17
C LEU A 191 34.93 27.15 16.78
N ARG A 192 35.81 27.62 17.67
CA ARG A 192 37.26 27.67 17.43
C ARG A 192 37.91 26.30 17.20
N VAL A 193 37.37 25.26 17.82
CA VAL A 193 37.84 23.87 17.64
C VAL A 193 37.28 23.30 16.34
N VAL A 194 36.03 23.63 16.05
CA VAL A 194 35.36 23.22 14.80
C VAL A 194 36.05 23.82 13.58
N GLU A 195 36.37 25.12 13.60
CA GLU A 195 37.14 25.79 12.54
C GLU A 195 38.47 25.09 12.25
N SER A 196 39.25 24.76 13.30
CA SER A 196 40.52 24.06 13.12
C SER A 196 40.37 22.66 12.50
N LYS A 197 39.29 21.95 12.83
CA LYS A 197 39.00 20.61 12.28
C LYS A 197 38.47 20.65 10.85
N ILE A 198 37.70 21.69 10.51
CA ILE A 198 37.24 21.93 9.14
C ILE A 198 38.45 22.21 8.24
N ILE A 199 39.36 23.09 8.66
CA ILE A 199 40.58 23.44 7.90
C ILE A 199 41.51 22.24 7.71
N ASP A 200 41.60 21.33 8.68
CA ASP A 200 42.46 20.14 8.58
C ASP A 200 41.87 19.04 7.67
N ARG A 201 40.55 19.07 7.41
CA ARG A 201 39.85 18.05 6.62
C ARG A 201 39.59 18.42 5.16
N PHE A 202 39.67 19.71 4.79
CA PHE A 202 39.32 20.24 3.47
C PHE A 202 40.42 21.14 2.92
#